data_AF-A0A4Y7U040-F1
#
_entry.id   AF-A0A4Y7U040-F1
#
_cell.length_a   1.000
_cell.length_b   1.000
_cell.length_c   1.000
_cell.angle_alpha   90.00
_cell.angle_beta   90.00
_cell.angle_gamma   90.00
#
_symmetry.space_group_name_H-M   'P 1'
#
loop_
_entity.id
_entity.type
_entity.pdbx_description
1 polymer ?
#
loop_
_entity_poly.entity_id
_entity_poly.type
_entity_poly.pdbx_seq_one_letter_code
_entity_poly.pdbx_strand_id
1 'polypeptide(L)' 'SYNKFAQITARAVRSSLKDDLRVAAEKRGQTNVRYQQWQDGKGGAQVRCVLLNV' A
#
# COMPACT_ATOMS: atom_id res chain seq x y z
N SER A 1 9.32 -7.17 8.08
CA SER A 1 10.30 -6.88 7.01
C SER A 1 10.49 -5.38 6.90
N TYR A 2 11.71 -4.93 6.60
CA TYR A 2 12.10 -3.51 6.47
C TYR A 2 11.17 -2.72 5.55
N ASN A 3 10.72 -3.33 4.44
CA ASN A 3 9.81 -2.69 3.48
C ASN A 3 8.48 -2.26 4.10
N LYS A 4 7.93 -3.03 5.05
CA LYS A 4 6.70 -2.68 5.77
C LYS A 4 6.95 -1.50 6.72
N PHE A 5 8.07 -1.51 7.44
CA PHE A 5 8.44 -0.44 8.36
C PHE A 5 8.60 0.90 7.62
N ALA A 6 9.38 0.91 6.53
CA ALA A 6 9.59 2.10 5.71
C ALA A 6 8.28 2.66 5.10
N GLN A 7 7.33 1.78 4.72
CA GLN A 7 6.02 2.22 4.23
C GLN A 7 5.16 2.87 5.33
N ILE A 8 5.20 2.33 6.55
CA ILE A 8 4.44 2.88 7.71
C ILE A 8 5.00 4.24 8.12
N THR A 9 6.33 4.36 8.26
CA THR A 9 6.96 5.64 8.62
C THR A 9 6.75 6.70 7.54
N ALA A 10 6.84 6.33 6.25
CA ALA A 10 6.55 7.24 5.16
C ALA A 10 5.08 7.71 5.14
N ARG A 11 4.12 6.88 5.57
CA ARG A 11 2.72 7.31 5.73
C ARG A 11 2.57 8.34 6.84
N ALA A 12 3.17 8.09 8.00
CA ALA A 12 3.13 9.00 9.14
C ALA A 12 3.68 10.38 8.76
N VAL A 13 4.84 10.42 8.10
CA VAL A 13 5.47 11.68 7.66
C VAL A 13 4.58 12.45 6.68
N ARG A 14 3.96 11.79 5.70
CA ARG A 14 3.05 12.46 4.74
C ARG A 14 1.82 13.07 5.39
N SER A 15 1.33 12.46 6.47
CA SER A 15 0.19 12.96 7.24
C SER A 15 0.55 14.19 8.09
N SER A 16 1.85 14.42 8.33
CA SER A 16 2.37 15.56 9.09
C SER A 16 2.75 16.77 8.21
N LEU A 17 2.63 16.67 6.87
CA LEU A 17 2.91 17.79 5.96
C LEU A 17 1.72 18.75 5.84
N LYS A 18 2.00 20.00 5.46
CA LYS A 18 0.99 21.02 5.12
C LYS A 18 0.07 20.54 3.98
N ASP A 19 -1.19 20.98 3.99
CA ASP A 19 -2.24 20.49 3.08
C ASP A 19 -1.88 20.58 1.59
N ASP A 20 -1.22 21.65 1.16
CA ASP A 20 -0.82 21.84 -0.25
C ASP A 20 0.11 20.72 -0.74
N LEU A 21 1.01 20.25 0.12
CA LEU A 21 1.98 19.21 -0.20
C LEU A 21 1.43 17.81 0.09
N ARG A 22 0.43 17.70 0.98
CA ARG A 22 -0.23 16.46 1.34
C ARG A 22 -0.94 15.83 0.14
N VAL A 23 -1.66 16.62 -0.66
CA VAL A 23 -2.41 16.13 -1.84
C VAL A 23 -1.49 15.44 -2.85
N ALA A 24 -0.30 16.00 -3.09
CA ALA A 24 0.69 15.40 -4.00
C ALA A 24 1.39 14.17 -3.39
N ALA A 25 1.51 14.13 -2.07
CA ALA A 25 2.15 13.05 -1.33
C ALA A 25 1.24 11.82 -1.16
N GLU A 26 -0.06 12.02 -0.92
CA GLU A 26 -1.05 10.97 -0.69
C GLU A 26 -1.28 10.10 -1.94
N LYS A 27 -1.19 10.67 -3.14
CA LYS A 27 -1.30 9.94 -4.40
C LYS A 27 -0.31 8.77 -4.50
N ARG A 28 0.86 8.86 -3.83
CA ARG A 28 1.90 7.82 -3.83
C ARG A 28 1.63 6.67 -2.86
N GLY A 29 0.69 6.84 -1.94
CA GLY A 29 0.31 5.83 -0.95
C GLY A 29 -0.76 4.86 -1.45
N GLN A 30 -1.39 5.13 -2.59
CA GLN A 30 -2.45 4.30 -3.15
C GLN A 30 -1.85 3.25 -4.08
N THR A 31 -1.81 2.00 -3.62
CA THR A 31 -1.45 0.85 -4.45
C THR A 31 -2.66 -0.07 -4.54
N ASN A 32 -3.29 -0.16 -5.71
CA ASN A 32 -4.44 -1.02 -5.96
C ASN A 32 -4.04 -2.26 -6.76
N VAL A 33 -3.09 -3.03 -6.23
CA VAL A 33 -2.62 -4.25 -6.89
C VAL A 33 -3.45 -5.43 -6.40
N ARG A 34 -3.80 -6.33 -7.32
CA ARG A 34 -4.43 -7.61 -6.99
C ARG A 34 -3.36 -8.68 -7.09
N TYR A 35 -3.24 -9.49 -6.05
CA TYR A 35 -2.34 -10.63 -6.04
C TYR A 35 -3.16 -11.91 -6.10
N GLN A 36 -2.66 -12.90 -6.83
CA GLN A 36 -3.24 -14.23 -6.91
C GLN A 36 -2.12 -15.22 -6.59
N GLN A 37 -2.32 -16.03 -5.55
CA GLN A 37 -1.41 -17.12 -5.27
C GLN A 37 -1.78 -18.30 -6.16
N TRP A 38 -0.80 -18.78 -6.92
CA TRP A 38 -0.94 -19.96 -7.76
C TRP A 38 -0.32 -21.14 -7.02
N GLN A 39 -1.06 -22.24 -6.91
CA GLN A 39 -0.56 -23.51 -6.38
C GLN A 39 -1.06 -24.62 -7.31
N ASP A 40 -0.19 -25.58 -7.62
CA ASP A 40 -0.51 -26.76 -8.45
C ASP A 40 -1.15 -26.45 -9.81
N GLY A 41 -0.76 -25.33 -10.44
CA GLY A 41 -1.27 -24.91 -11.76
C GLY A 41 -2.70 -24.37 -11.76
N LYS A 42 -3.36 -24.27 -10.60
CA LYS A 42 -4.66 -23.61 -10.45
C LYS A 42 -4.47 -22.25 -9.78
N GLY A 43 -4.99 -21.21 -10.44
CA GLY A 43 -4.99 -19.86 -9.88
C GLY A 43 -5.99 -19.77 -8.72
N GLY A 44 -5.51 -19.40 -7.53
CA GLY A 44 -6.36 -19.19 -6.35
C GLY A 44 -7.23 -17.93 -6.42
N ALA A 45 -7.85 -17.54 -5.30
CA ALA A 45 -8.65 -16.31 -5.25
C ALA A 45 -7.79 -15.05 -5.43
N GLN A 46 -8.29 -14.07 -6.20
CA GLN A 46 -7.65 -12.75 -6.27
C GLN A 46 -7.84 -12.01 -4.95
N VAL A 47 -6.75 -11.86 -4.21
CA VAL A 47 -6.71 -11.04 -3.01
C VAL A 47 -6.34 -9.62 -3.44
N ARG A 48 -7.23 -8.67 -3.16
CA ARG A 48 -6.90 -7.25 -3.33
C ARG A 48 -5.88 -6.88 -2.26
N CYS A 49 -4.67 -6.52 -2.68
CA CYS A 49 -3.68 -5.97 -1.78
C CYS A 49 -4.03 -4.50 -1.55
N VAL A 50 -4.90 -4.26 -0.56
CA VAL A 50 -5.09 -2.93 0.01
C VAL A 50 -4.09 -2.81 1.15
N LEU A 51 -3.09 -1.94 1.02
CA LEU A 51 -2.25 -1.50 2.13
C LEU A 51 -3.03 -0.59 3.12
N LEU A 52 -4.35 -0.72 3.14
CA LEU A 52 -5.35 0.03 3.90
C LEU A 52 -6.30 -0.95 4.60
N ASN A 53 -5.76 -1.97 5.25
CA ASN A 53 -6.48 -2.60 6.35
C ASN A 53 -5.78 -2.17 7.63
N VAL A 54 -6.59 -1.56 8.50
CA VAL A 54 -6.30 -0.95 9.81
C VAL A 54 -5.19 -1.66 10.56
#